data_AF-A0A8J8ADK0-F1
#
_entry.id   AF-A0A8J8ADK0-F1
#
_cell.length_a   1.000
_cell.length_b   1.000
_cell.length_c   1.000
_cell.angle_alpha   90.00
_cell.angle_beta   90.00
_cell.angle_gamma   90.00
#
_symmetry.space_group_name_H-M   'P 1'
#
loop_
_entity.id
_entity.type
_entity.pdbx_description
1 polymer ?
#
loop_
_entity_poly.entity_id
_entity_poly.type
_entity_poly.pdbx_seq_one_letter_code
_entity_poly.pdbx_strand_id
1 'polypeptide(L)' 'MDVFELARRYHDELGIKEPSMATMAAELFDDLGLKMAEFLREEGYAVVGTKFIDYDKSLVIEVTRGEKRFEVTLRKG' A
#
# COMPACT_ATOMS: atom_id res chain seq x y z
N MET A 1 8.31 -14.58 4.45
CA MET A 1 8.07 -14.38 3.00
C MET A 1 9.27 -13.63 2.46
N ASP A 2 9.76 -13.97 1.27
CA ASP A 2 10.87 -13.24 0.65
C ASP A 2 10.39 -11.85 0.15
N VAL A 3 11.28 -10.87 0.10
CA VAL A 3 10.96 -9.49 -0.32
C VAL A 3 10.37 -9.46 -1.73
N PHE A 4 10.84 -10.33 -2.64
CA PHE A 4 10.30 -10.42 -3.99
C PHE A 4 8.89 -11.01 -4.04
N GLU A 5 8.56 -11.91 -3.12
CA GLU A 5 7.21 -12.46 -2.99
C GLU A 5 6.26 -11.41 -2.42
N LEU A 6 6.71 -10.67 -1.41
CA LEU A 6 5.96 -9.55 -0.85
C LEU A 6 5.77 -8.42 -1.88
N ALA A 7 6.78 -8.10 -2.67
CA ALA A 7 6.70 -7.11 -3.75
C ALA A 7 5.68 -7.52 -4.82
N ARG A 8 5.61 -8.80 -5.18
CA ARG A 8 4.54 -9.32 -6.07
C ARG A 8 3.16 -9.09 -5.46
N ARG A 9 2.97 -9.35 -4.17
CA ARG A 9 1.70 -9.06 -3.48
C ARG A 9 1.37 -7.57 -3.46
N TYR A 10 2.35 -6.70 -3.23
CA TYR A 10 2.16 -5.25 -3.33
C TYR A 10 1.75 -4.80 -4.75
N HIS A 11 2.30 -5.44 -5.78
CA HIS A 11 1.88 -5.21 -7.17
C HIS A 11 0.45 -5.68 -7.41
N ASP A 12 0.16 -6.94 -7.10
CA ASP A 12 -1.09 -7.62 -7.44
C ASP A 12 -2.27 -7.13 -6.58
N GLU A 13 -2.05 -6.93 -5.27
CA GLU A 13 -3.12 -6.63 -4.30
C GLU A 13 -3.31 -5.15 -4.01
N LEU A 14 -2.23 -4.36 -4.08
CA LEU A 14 -2.27 -2.90 -3.84
C LEU A 14 -2.17 -2.09 -5.14
N GLY A 15 -1.81 -2.71 -6.26
CA GLY A 15 -1.73 -2.04 -7.55
C GLY A 15 -0.51 -1.15 -7.71
N ILE A 16 0.58 -1.40 -6.97
CA ILE A 16 1.85 -0.68 -7.18
C ILE A 16 2.48 -1.17 -8.50
N LYS A 17 2.21 -0.44 -9.57
CA LYS A 17 2.53 -0.87 -10.94
C LYS A 17 4.02 -1.03 -11.22
N GLU A 18 4.84 -0.16 -10.64
CA GLU A 18 6.29 -0.19 -10.87
C GLU A 18 6.96 -1.25 -9.98
N PRO A 19 7.62 -2.28 -10.55
CA PRO A 19 8.22 -3.35 -9.74
C PRO A 19 9.28 -2.87 -8.75
N SER A 20 10.06 -1.85 -9.11
CA SER A 20 11.03 -1.21 -8.21
C SER A 20 10.35 -0.54 -7.02
N MET A 21 9.23 0.15 -7.24
CA MET A 21 8.44 0.77 -6.18
C MET A 21 7.77 -0.27 -5.28
N ALA A 22 7.25 -1.35 -5.85
CA ALA A 22 6.67 -2.45 -5.09
C ALA A 22 7.74 -3.13 -4.21
N THR A 23 8.96 -3.31 -4.73
CA THR A 23 10.10 -3.84 -3.98
C THR A 23 10.49 -2.92 -2.83
N MET A 24 10.66 -1.62 -3.08
CA MET A 24 11.00 -0.66 -2.01
C MET A 24 9.90 -0.56 -0.94
N ALA A 25 8.63 -0.60 -1.35
CA ALA A 25 7.51 -0.59 -0.41
C ALA A 25 7.52 -1.85 0.46
N ALA A 26 7.78 -3.03 -0.13
CA ALA A 26 7.94 -4.28 0.58
C ALA A 26 9.13 -4.27 1.54
N GLU A 27 10.28 -3.72 1.13
CA GLU A 27 11.47 -3.59 2.00
C GLU A 27 11.23 -2.68 3.21
N LEU A 28 10.51 -1.57 3.01
CA LEU A 28 10.33 -0.55 4.03
C LEU A 28 9.18 -0.84 4.98
N PHE A 29 8.09 -1.41 4.46
CA PHE A 29 6.85 -1.61 5.20
C PHE A 29 6.53 -3.08 5.47
N ASP A 30 7.31 -4.03 4.97
CA ASP A 30 7.07 -5.47 5.12
C ASP A 30 5.59 -5.80 4.80
N ASP A 31 4.91 -6.62 5.58
CA ASP A 31 3.49 -6.93 5.40
C ASP A 31 2.53 -5.85 5.92
N LEU A 32 3.01 -4.75 6.52
CA LEU A 32 2.17 -3.72 7.13
C LEU A 32 1.27 -3.03 6.10
N GLY A 33 1.77 -2.73 4.90
CA GLY A 33 0.96 -2.08 3.87
C GLY A 33 -0.20 -2.95 3.42
N LEU A 34 0.02 -4.27 3.31
CA LEU A 34 -1.03 -5.24 3.00
C LEU A 34 -2.06 -5.33 4.13
N LYS A 35 -1.59 -5.46 5.39
CA LYS A 35 -2.48 -5.50 6.57
C LYS A 35 -3.31 -4.24 6.71
N MET A 36 -2.75 -3.07 6.41
CA MET A 36 -3.49 -1.81 6.44
C MET A 36 -4.56 -1.75 5.36
N ALA A 37 -4.27 -2.22 4.15
CA ALA A 37 -5.27 -2.30 3.09
C ALA A 37 -6.39 -3.30 3.42
N GLU A 38 -6.04 -4.44 4.02
CA GLU A 38 -7.00 -5.44 4.50
C GLU A 38 -7.90 -4.86 5.60
N PHE A 39 -7.32 -4.27 6.63
CA PHE A 39 -8.06 -3.60 7.71
C PHE A 39 -9.03 -2.53 7.16
N LEU A 40 -8.59 -1.69 6.23
CA LEU A 40 -9.46 -0.67 5.61
C LEU A 40 -10.63 -1.31 4.85
N ARG A 41 -10.40 -2.42 4.16
CA ARG A 41 -11.48 -3.17 3.47
C ARG A 41 -12.47 -3.76 4.46
N GLU A 42 -12.00 -4.33 5.57
CA GLU A 42 -12.85 -4.86 6.65
C GLU A 42 -13.72 -3.77 7.30
N GLU A 43 -13.18 -2.56 7.46
CA GLU A 43 -13.91 -1.38 7.96
C GLU A 43 -14.89 -0.77 6.93
N GLY A 44 -15.00 -1.36 5.74
CA GLY A 44 -15.94 -0.98 4.70
C GLY A 44 -15.44 0.13 3.77
N TYR A 45 -14.13 0.35 3.70
CA TYR A 45 -13.52 1.24 2.71
C TYR A 45 -13.15 0.46 1.44
N ALA A 46 -13.31 1.10 0.27
CA ALA A 46 -12.78 0.57 -0.98
C ALA A 46 -11.37 1.15 -1.23
N VAL A 47 -10.37 0.29 -1.38
CA VAL A 47 -9.02 0.70 -1.82
C VAL A 47 -9.07 0.98 -3.31
N VAL A 48 -8.82 2.22 -3.71
CA VAL A 48 -8.90 2.66 -5.11
C VAL A 48 -7.53 2.89 -5.75
N GLY A 49 -6.49 3.00 -4.93
CA GLY A 49 -5.12 3.15 -5.41
C GLY A 49 -4.11 3.02 -4.28
N THR A 50 -2.88 2.65 -4.64
CA THR A 50 -1.74 2.71 -3.72
C THR A 50 -0.54 3.25 -4.47
N LYS A 51 0.24 4.09 -3.80
CA LYS A 51 1.47 4.67 -4.34
C LYS A 51 2.57 4.66 -3.30
N PHE A 52 3.75 4.25 -3.69
CA PHE A 52 4.96 4.48 -2.91
C PHE A 52 5.64 5.78 -3.36
N ILE A 53 5.99 6.64 -2.41
CA ILE A 53 6.68 7.91 -2.65
C ILE A 53 8.12 7.77 -2.16
N ASP A 54 9.04 7.57 -3.10
CA ASP A 54 10.44 7.28 -2.79
C ASP A 54 11.15 8.39 -2.00
N TYR A 55 10.91 9.66 -2.35
CA TYR A 55 11.53 10.82 -1.69
C TYR A 55 11.15 10.93 -0.20
N ASP A 56 9.89 10.67 0.15
CA ASP A 56 9.36 10.74 1.53
C ASP A 56 9.36 9.36 2.23
N LYS A 57 9.84 8.32 1.53
CA LYS A 57 9.81 6.92 1.97
C LYS A 57 8.46 6.54 2.56
N SER A 58 7.38 6.93 1.88
CA SER A 58 6.00 6.77 2.35
C SER A 58 5.15 5.92 1.44
N LEU A 59 4.22 5.16 2.03
CA LEU A 59 3.21 4.39 1.33
C LEU A 59 1.87 5.07 1.49
N VAL A 60 1.28 5.52 0.40
CA VAL A 60 -0.03 6.16 0.36
C VAL A 60 -1.06 5.16 -0.14
N ILE A 61 -2.11 4.96 0.64
CA ILE A 61 -3.27 4.13 0.30
C ILE A 61 -4.46 5.07 0.12
N GLU A 62 -4.96 5.15 -1.10
CA GLU A 62 -6.14 5.95 -1.44
C GLU A 62 -7.39 5.08 -1.25
N VAL A 63 -8.33 5.58 -0.45
CA VAL A 63 -9.57 4.86 -0.14
C VAL A 63 -10.81 5.71 -0.32
N THR A 64 -11.94 5.05 -0.57
CA THR A 64 -13.25 5.69 -0.62
C THR A 64 -14.25 5.00 0.32
N ARG A 65 -15.23 5.76 0.81
CA ARG A 65 -16.40 5.25 1.54
C ARG A 65 -17.63 6.07 1.16
N GLY A 66 -18.48 5.48 0.33
CA GLY A 66 -19.53 6.24 -0.38
C GLY A 66 -18.89 7.29 -1.31
N GLU A 67 -19.32 8.54 -1.21
CA GLU A 67 -18.80 9.66 -2.00
C GLU A 67 -17.52 10.29 -1.41
N LYS A 68 -17.12 9.90 -0.19
CA LYS A 68 -15.95 10.48 0.47
C LYS A 68 -14.68 9.75 0.06
N ARG A 69 -13.60 10.51 -0.15
CA ARG A 69 -12.26 10.03 -0.46
C ARG A 69 -11.29 10.42 0.64
N PHE A 70 -10.40 9.51 1.00
CA PHE A 70 -9.38 9.69 2.02
C PHE A 70 -8.04 9.14 1.52
N GLU A 71 -6.96 9.63 2.12
CA GLU A 71 -5.61 9.13 1.91
C GLU A 71 -5.04 8.71 3.26
N VAL A 72 -4.49 7.50 3.32
CA VAL A 72 -3.78 6.98 4.48
C VAL A 72 -2.31 6.89 4.11
N THR A 73 -1.46 7.62 4.83
CA THR A 73 -0.02 7.65 4.60
C THR A 73 0.70 6.90 5.71
N LEU A 74 1.37 5.81 5.36
CA LEU A 74 2.32 5.14 6.24
C LEU A 74 3.71 5.77 6.06
N ARG A 75 4.35 6.11 7.18
CA ARG A 75 5.71 6.67 7.22
C ARG A 75 6.57 5.86 8.16
N LYS A 76 7.80 5.60 7.76
CA LYS A 76 8.82 5.07 8.66
C LYS A 76 9.36 6.24 9.49
N GLY A 77 9.13 6.18 10.80
CA GLY A 77 9.65 7.15 11.78
C GLY A 77 11.11 6.89 12.15
#